data_AF-A0A534M3R9-F1
#
_entry.id   AF-A0A534M3R9-F1
#
_cell.length_a   1.000
_cell.length_b   1.000
_cell.length_c   1.000
_cell.angle_alpha   90.00
_cell.angle_beta   90.00
_cell.angle_gamma   90.00
#
_symmetry.space_group_name_H-M   'P 1'
#
loop_
_entity.id
_entity.type
_entity.pdbx_description
1 polymer ?
#
loop_
_entity_poly.entity_id
_entity_poly.type
_entity_poly.pdbx_seq_one_letter_code
_entity_poly.pdbx_strand_id
1 'polypeptide(L)'
;MKASITSFDLRVLVAEWQGLLGGHVDKIYQRDDEVMFRINVPDRGKVELYSKAGQWLCLHEVEDKPESPPPFAQTLRRLLDNARVTAVEQRGLDRIAIFRVERGPERFDIVFEVFSRGNLVLVRDAVIVA
;
A
#
# COMPACT_ATOMS: atom_id res chain seq x y z
N MET A 1 -9.08 14.61 18.75
CA MET A 1 -8.93 14.28 17.31
C MET A 1 -8.13 12.98 17.23
N LYS A 2 -8.45 12.07 16.29
CA LYS A 2 -7.80 10.74 16.22
C LYS A 2 -6.37 10.88 15.67
N ALA A 3 -5.39 10.27 16.36
CA ALA A 3 -3.97 10.43 16.04
C ALA A 3 -3.36 9.27 15.20
N SER A 4 -3.97 8.08 15.23
CA SER A 4 -3.61 6.93 14.41
C SER A 4 -4.79 5.98 14.25
N ILE A 5 -4.73 5.10 13.25
CA ILE A 5 -5.67 3.99 13.13
C ILE A 5 -5.42 2.94 14.23
N THR A 6 -6.48 2.35 14.77
CA THR A 6 -6.43 1.20 15.67
C THR A 6 -6.45 -0.10 14.87
N SER A 7 -6.21 -1.25 15.53
CA SER A 7 -6.33 -2.56 14.87
C SER A 7 -7.77 -2.89 14.45
N PHE A 8 -8.77 -2.40 15.18
CA PHE A 8 -10.18 -2.53 14.81
C PHE A 8 -10.54 -1.68 13.60
N ASP A 9 -10.01 -0.46 13.51
CA ASP A 9 -10.17 0.36 12.31
C ASP A 9 -9.57 -0.34 11.09
N LEU A 10 -8.35 -0.88 11.25
CA LEU A 10 -7.68 -1.59 10.16
C LEU A 10 -8.47 -2.81 9.70
N ARG A 11 -9.11 -3.53 10.63
CA ARG A 11 -9.98 -4.67 10.31
C ARG A 11 -11.14 -4.28 9.38
N VAL A 12 -11.79 -3.14 9.67
CA VAL A 12 -12.89 -2.62 8.86
C VAL A 12 -12.36 -2.15 7.50
N LEU A 13 -11.27 -1.39 7.49
CA LEU A 13 -10.65 -0.89 6.26
C LEU A 13 -10.22 -2.03 5.32
N VAL A 14 -9.60 -3.09 5.86
CA VAL A 14 -9.23 -4.28 5.07
C VAL A 14 -10.44 -4.97 4.46
N ALA A 15 -11.60 -4.97 5.14
CA ALA A 15 -12.83 -5.49 4.58
C ALA A 15 -13.34 -4.62 3.41
N GLU A 16 -13.21 -3.30 3.50
CA GLU A 16 -13.55 -2.38 2.39
C GLU A 16 -12.57 -2.53 1.20
N TRP A 17 -11.30 -2.77 1.49
CA TRP A 17 -10.25 -2.92 0.46
C TRP A 17 -10.30 -4.24 -0.30
N GLN A 18 -11.19 -5.17 0.05
CA GLN A 18 -11.47 -6.34 -0.81
C GLN A 18 -11.93 -5.91 -2.21
N GLY A 19 -12.53 -4.72 -2.35
CA GLY A 19 -12.84 -4.12 -3.65
C GLY A 19 -11.64 -3.64 -4.46
N LEU A 20 -10.40 -3.84 -4.02
CA LEU A 20 -9.17 -3.54 -4.76
C LEU A 20 -8.57 -4.79 -5.44
N LEU A 21 -9.08 -5.98 -5.13
CA LEU A 21 -8.61 -7.23 -5.73
C LEU A 21 -8.77 -7.20 -7.25
N GLY A 22 -7.75 -7.67 -7.96
CA GLY A 22 -7.68 -7.57 -9.43
C GLY A 22 -7.26 -6.20 -9.95
N GLY A 23 -7.16 -5.18 -9.09
CA GLY A 23 -6.59 -3.88 -9.44
C GLY A 23 -5.11 -3.97 -9.75
N HIS A 24 -4.63 -3.08 -10.63
CA HIS A 24 -3.23 -3.01 -11.04
C HIS A 24 -2.57 -1.75 -10.50
N VAL A 25 -1.39 -1.89 -9.89
CA VAL A 25 -0.59 -0.75 -9.44
C VAL A 25 -0.10 0.03 -10.68
N ASP A 26 -0.41 1.32 -10.73
CA ASP A 26 -0.11 2.23 -11.86
C ASP A 26 1.04 3.17 -11.52
N LYS A 27 0.92 3.89 -10.40
CA LYS A 27 1.91 4.88 -9.98
C LYS A 27 2.10 4.84 -8.48
N ILE A 28 3.32 5.09 -8.03
CA ILE A 28 3.66 5.16 -6.61
C ILE A 28 4.31 6.51 -6.34
N TYR A 29 3.73 7.31 -5.47
CA TYR A 29 4.25 8.62 -5.09
C TYR A 29 4.80 8.55 -3.68
N GLN A 30 5.77 9.42 -3.36
CA GLN A 30 6.25 9.56 -1.99
C GLN A 30 6.61 11.01 -1.70
N ARG A 31 6.16 11.50 -0.56
CA ARG A 31 6.52 12.79 0.04
C ARG A 31 6.85 12.52 1.51
N ASP A 32 8.11 12.76 1.90
CA ASP A 32 8.58 12.47 3.26
C ASP A 32 8.26 11.02 3.70
N ASP A 33 7.44 10.86 4.75
CA ASP A 33 6.96 9.59 5.31
C ASP A 33 5.61 9.11 4.73
N GLU A 34 5.10 9.82 3.72
CA GLU A 34 3.85 9.53 3.05
C GLU A 34 4.09 8.82 1.72
N VAL A 35 3.36 7.73 1.48
CA VAL A 35 3.44 6.94 0.24
C VAL A 35 2.04 6.71 -0.30
N MET A 36 1.85 6.96 -1.60
CA MET A 36 0.55 6.82 -2.26
C MET A 36 0.66 5.85 -3.42
N PHE A 37 -0.12 4.78 -3.37
CA PHE A 37 -0.25 3.80 -4.44
C PHE A 37 -1.51 4.11 -5.23
N ARG A 38 -1.34 4.50 -6.49
CA ARG A 38 -2.43 4.54 -7.46
C ARG A 38 -2.68 3.14 -7.98
N ILE A 39 -3.90 2.66 -7.82
CA ILE A 39 -4.37 1.35 -8.24
C ILE A 39 -5.51 1.55 -9.24
N ASN A 40 -5.35 1.01 -10.44
CA ASN A 40 -6.39 0.95 -11.46
C ASN A 40 -7.23 -0.30 -11.21
N VAL A 41 -8.44 -0.12 -10.69
CA VAL A 41 -9.36 -1.22 -10.36
C VAL A 41 -10.35 -1.43 -11.52
N PRO A 42 -10.54 -2.66 -12.01
CA PRO A 42 -11.56 -2.96 -13.01
C PRO A 42 -12.94 -2.45 -12.57
N ASP A 43 -13.68 -1.83 -13.49
CA ASP A 43 -15.04 -1.29 -13.30
C ASP A 43 -15.23 -0.18 -12.25
N ARG A 44 -14.21 0.09 -11.42
CA ARG A 44 -14.19 1.16 -10.42
C ARG A 44 -13.31 2.34 -10.83
N GLY A 45 -12.33 2.10 -11.70
CA GLY A 45 -11.38 3.12 -12.14
C GLY A 45 -10.24 3.34 -11.16
N LYS A 46 -9.75 4.58 -11.09
CA LYS A 46 -8.55 4.94 -10.33
C LYS A 46 -8.87 5.11 -8.86
N VAL A 47 -8.09 4.46 -8.00
CA VAL A 47 -8.16 4.59 -6.55
C VAL A 47 -6.75 4.84 -6.01
N GLU A 48 -6.62 5.67 -4.97
CA GLU A 48 -5.33 5.93 -4.33
C GLU A 48 -5.33 5.40 -2.89
N LEU A 49 -4.45 4.45 -2.61
CA LEU A 49 -4.13 3.98 -1.27
C LEU A 49 -3.03 4.87 -0.69
N TYR A 50 -3.39 5.70 0.27
CA TYR A 50 -2.50 6.59 0.99
C TYR A 50 -2.01 5.92 2.27
N SER A 51 -0.71 6.01 2.53
CA SER A 51 -0.07 5.57 3.76
C SER A 51 0.77 6.70 4.35
N LYS A 52 0.64 6.90 5.66
CA LYS A 52 1.57 7.69 6.47
C LYS A 52 2.09 6.82 7.60
N ALA A 53 3.40 6.63 7.65
CA ALA A 53 4.04 5.69 8.57
C ALA A 53 3.54 5.85 10.01
N GLY A 54 3.04 4.76 10.60
CA GLY A 54 2.63 4.71 12.01
C GLY A 54 1.31 5.43 12.34
N GLN A 55 0.71 6.14 11.37
CA GLN A 55 -0.46 6.98 11.60
C GLN A 55 -1.67 6.56 10.77
N TRP A 56 -1.54 6.57 9.44
CA TRP A 56 -2.67 6.43 8.52
C TRP A 56 -2.42 5.39 7.43
N LEU A 57 -3.48 4.67 7.09
CA LEU A 57 -3.58 3.85 5.89
C LEU A 57 -5.03 3.91 5.44
N CYS A 58 -5.32 4.55 4.32
CA CYS A 58 -6.69 4.81 3.86
C CYS A 58 -6.76 5.00 2.35
N LEU A 59 -7.97 4.92 1.79
CA LEU A 59 -8.20 5.38 0.43
C LEU A 59 -8.40 6.89 0.45
N HIS A 60 -7.50 7.63 -0.17
CA HIS A 60 -7.55 9.09 -0.23
C HIS A 60 -6.75 9.59 -1.44
N GLU A 61 -7.37 10.42 -2.26
CA GLU A 61 -6.70 11.08 -3.38
C GLU A 61 -5.98 12.34 -2.88
N VAL A 62 -4.67 12.41 -3.13
CA VAL A 62 -3.84 13.56 -2.74
C VAL A 62 -3.61 14.46 -3.93
N GLU A 63 -4.03 15.72 -3.90
CA GLU A 63 -3.92 16.63 -5.06
C GLU A 63 -2.46 16.93 -5.43
N ASP A 64 -1.65 17.36 -4.46
CA ASP A 64 -0.26 17.76 -4.69
C ASP A 64 0.70 16.56 -4.66
N LYS A 65 1.02 16.01 -5.83
CA LYS A 65 1.95 14.89 -5.96
C LYS A 65 3.33 15.38 -6.42
N PRO A 66 4.43 14.91 -5.82
CA PRO A 66 5.77 15.28 -6.28
C PRO A 66 6.02 14.76 -7.69
N GLU A 67 6.62 15.61 -8.54
CA GLU A 67 6.90 15.27 -9.94
C GLU A 67 7.94 14.15 -10.06
N SER A 68 9.01 14.21 -9.25
CA SER A 68 10.08 13.22 -9.24
C SER A 68 10.00 12.33 -8.00
N PRO A 69 9.89 11.00 -8.16
CA PRO A 69 9.90 10.08 -7.02
C PRO A 69 11.29 10.01 -6.37
N PRO A 70 11.39 10.01 -5.03
CA PRO A 70 12.64 9.68 -4.33
C PRO A 70 13.05 8.20 -4.55
N PRO A 71 14.28 7.80 -4.15
CA PRO A 71 14.83 6.46 -4.46
C PRO A 71 13.97 5.27 -4.01
N PHE A 72 13.30 5.39 -2.86
CA PHE A 72 12.41 4.34 -2.37
C PHE A 72 11.18 4.18 -3.29
N ALA A 73 10.47 5.27 -3.60
CA ALA A 73 9.38 5.24 -4.57
C ALA A 73 9.83 4.77 -5.97
N GLN A 74 11.03 5.13 -6.44
CA GLN A 74 11.59 4.62 -7.69
C GLN A 74 11.76 3.09 -7.66
N THR A 75 12.26 2.57 -6.55
CA THR A 75 12.45 1.13 -6.33
C THR A 75 11.11 0.40 -6.34
N LEU A 76 10.12 0.92 -5.62
CA LEU A 76 8.77 0.36 -5.61
C LEU A 76 8.16 0.39 -7.02
N ARG A 77 8.25 1.50 -7.76
CA ARG A 77 7.75 1.58 -9.15
C ARG A 77 8.39 0.51 -10.03
N ARG A 78 9.72 0.38 -9.98
CA ARG A 78 10.45 -0.61 -10.81
C ARG A 78 10.00 -2.05 -10.53
N LEU A 79 9.65 -2.38 -9.29
CA LEU A 79 9.28 -3.73 -8.88
C LEU A 79 7.77 -4.01 -9.04
N LEU A 80 6.93 -3.00 -8.79
CA LEU A 80 5.48 -3.16 -8.65
C LEU A 80 4.67 -2.56 -9.80
N ASP A 81 5.29 -1.89 -10.78
CA ASP A 81 4.57 -1.34 -11.93
C ASP A 81 3.79 -2.45 -12.66
N ASN A 82 2.49 -2.19 -12.84
CA ASN A 82 1.50 -3.11 -13.37
C ASN A 82 1.34 -4.43 -12.57
N ALA A 83 1.77 -4.47 -11.30
CA ALA A 83 1.53 -5.62 -10.44
C ALA A 83 0.04 -5.67 -10.05
N ARG A 84 -0.55 -6.86 -10.14
CA ARG A 84 -1.97 -7.11 -9.85
C ARG A 84 -2.15 -7.44 -8.37
N VAL A 85 -3.09 -6.78 -7.70
CA VAL A 85 -3.47 -7.08 -6.31
C VAL A 85 -4.22 -8.42 -6.27
N THR A 86 -3.69 -9.37 -5.50
CA THR A 86 -4.22 -10.74 -5.39
C THR A 86 -4.83 -11.04 -4.02
N ALA A 87 -4.37 -10.37 -2.97
CA ALA A 87 -4.94 -10.47 -1.64
C ALA A 87 -4.69 -9.18 -0.84
N VAL A 88 -5.60 -8.89 0.09
CA VAL A 88 -5.46 -7.83 1.08
C VAL A 88 -5.89 -8.40 2.42
N GLU A 89 -4.98 -8.42 3.39
CA GLU A 89 -5.24 -9.01 4.71
C GLU A 89 -4.63 -8.18 5.84
N GLN A 90 -5.18 -8.35 7.04
CA GLN A 90 -4.59 -7.88 8.29
C GLN A 90 -3.88 -9.05 8.97
N ARG A 91 -2.69 -8.83 9.51
CA ARG A 91 -2.00 -9.83 10.33
C ARG A 91 -2.63 -9.93 11.71
N GLY A 92 -3.47 -10.96 11.91
CA GLY A 92 -4.11 -11.20 13.22
C GLY A 92 -4.94 -10.00 13.69
N LEU A 93 -4.60 -9.47 14.87
CA LEU A 93 -5.16 -8.22 15.42
C LEU A 93 -4.08 -7.12 15.54
N ASP A 94 -2.94 -7.29 14.88
CA ASP A 94 -1.91 -6.25 14.85
C ASP A 94 -2.28 -5.16 13.84
N ARG A 95 -1.64 -3.99 13.96
CA ARG A 95 -1.79 -2.89 13.00
C ARG A 95 -0.86 -3.07 11.81
N ILE A 96 -0.95 -4.23 11.17
CA ILE A 96 -0.15 -4.62 10.02
C ILE A 96 -1.09 -5.04 8.90
N ALA A 97 -1.05 -4.31 7.79
CA ALA A 97 -1.77 -4.64 6.56
C ALA A 97 -0.80 -5.24 5.55
N ILE A 98 -1.22 -6.29 4.86
CA ILE A 98 -0.42 -6.96 3.83
C ILE A 98 -1.23 -6.97 2.54
N PHE A 99 -0.66 -6.34 1.51
CA PHE A 99 -1.17 -6.41 0.14
C PHE A 99 -0.28 -7.37 -0.64
N ARG A 100 -0.84 -8.51 -1.06
CA ARG A 100 -0.13 -9.42 -1.96
C ARG A 100 -0.35 -8.98 -3.39
N VAL A 101 0.73 -8.83 -4.14
CA VAL A 101 0.69 -8.46 -5.56
C VAL A 101 1.54 -9.39 -6.40
N GLU A 102 1.16 -9.55 -7.66
CA GLU A 102 1.90 -10.38 -8.62
C GLU A 102 2.24 -9.61 -9.90
N ARG A 103 3.43 -9.86 -10.45
CA ARG A 103 3.91 -9.26 -11.70
C ARG A 103 4.59 -10.34 -12.53
N GLY A 104 3.88 -10.89 -13.51
CA GLY A 104 4.34 -12.08 -14.23
C GLY A 104 4.56 -13.25 -13.25
N PRO A 105 5.76 -13.85 -13.18
CA PRO A 105 6.06 -14.92 -12.23
C PRO A 105 6.40 -14.40 -10.81
N GLU A 106 6.68 -13.10 -10.66
CA GLU A 106 7.12 -12.52 -9.39
C GLU A 106 5.94 -12.27 -8.44
N ARG A 107 6.14 -12.56 -7.15
CA ARG A 107 5.16 -12.34 -6.09
C ARG A 107 5.76 -11.47 -5.01
N PHE A 108 5.00 -10.48 -4.56
CA PHE A 108 5.44 -9.54 -3.55
C PHE A 108 4.39 -9.36 -2.46
N ASP A 109 4.86 -9.15 -1.24
CA ASP A 109 4.05 -8.69 -0.13
C ASP A 109 4.44 -7.24 0.17
N ILE A 110 3.48 -6.33 0.04
CA ILE A 110 3.62 -4.94 0.48
C ILE A 110 3.09 -4.88 1.92
N VAL A 111 3.99 -4.70 2.87
CA VAL A 111 3.69 -4.73 4.31
C VAL A 111 3.64 -3.30 4.84
N PHE A 112 2.48 -2.90 5.35
CA PHE A 112 2.27 -1.62 6.00
C PHE A 112 2.21 -1.82 7.51
N GLU A 113 3.21 -1.32 8.23
CA GLU A 113 3.24 -1.29 9.69
C GLU A 113 2.70 0.07 10.18
N VAL A 114 1.53 0.07 10.83
CA VAL A 114 0.82 1.28 11.26
C VAL A 114 0.76 1.38 12.78
N PHE A 115 1.89 1.08 13.43
CA PHE A 115 2.08 1.20 14.87
C PHE A 115 3.44 1.84 15.18
N SER A 116 3.60 2.43 16.38
CA SER A 116 4.83 3.11 16.77
C SER A 116 5.25 4.17 15.73
N ARG A 117 6.49 4.13 15.21
CA ARG A 117 6.92 4.99 14.09
C ARG A 117 6.44 4.51 12.71
N GLY A 118 5.97 3.26 12.65
CA GLY A 118 5.53 2.57 11.45
C GLY A 118 6.62 2.34 10.42
N ASN A 119 6.23 1.65 9.35
CA ASN A 119 7.11 1.29 8.26
C ASN A 119 6.32 0.85 7.02
N LEU A 120 6.97 0.88 5.86
CA LEU A 120 6.48 0.29 4.62
C LEU A 120 7.59 -0.56 4.02
N VAL A 121 7.35 -1.87 3.92
CA VAL A 121 8.35 -2.84 3.50
C VAL A 121 7.84 -3.61 2.30
N LEU A 122 8.70 -3.82 1.30
CA LEU A 122 8.43 -4.71 0.20
C LEU A 122 9.20 -6.02 0.38
N VAL A 123 8.48 -7.13 0.35
CA VAL A 123 9.05 -8.47 0.51
C VAL A 123 8.85 -9.29 -0.76
N ARG A 124 9.89 -10.01 -1.18
CA ARG A 124 9.84 -11.03 -2.25
C ARG A 124 10.56 -12.27 -1.75
N ASP A 125 9.93 -13.44 -1.87
CA ASP A 125 10.50 -14.73 -1.43
C ASP A 125 11.04 -14.71 0.01
N ALA A 126 10.26 -14.12 0.93
CA ALA A 126 10.64 -13.92 2.34
C ALA A 126 11.89 -13.05 2.59
N VAL A 127 12.37 -12.32 1.57
CA VAL A 127 13.47 -11.37 1.66
C VAL A 127 12.96 -9.94 1.47
N ILE A 128 13.41 -9.01 2.31
CA ILE A 128 13.12 -7.58 2.14
C ILE A 128 13.90 -7.06 0.94
N VAL A 129 13.19 -6.44 -0.01
CA VAL A 129 13.75 -5.91 -1.26
C VAL A 129 13.60 -4.40 -1.40
N ALA A 130 12.77 -3.76 -0.56
CA ALA A 130 12.70 -2.31 -0.39
C ALA A 130 12.19 -1.97 1.00
#